data_AF-A0A947HN20-F1
#
_entry.id   AF-A0A947HN20-F1
#
_cell.length_a   1.000
_cell.length_b   1.000
_cell.length_c   1.000
_cell.angle_alpha   90.00
_cell.angle_beta   90.00
_cell.angle_gamma   90.00
#
_symmetry.space_group_name_H-M   'P 1'
#
loop_
_entity.id
_entity.type
_entity.pdbx_description
1 polymer ?
#
loop_
_entity_poly.entity_id
_entity_poly.type
_entity_poly.pdbx_seq_one_letter_code
_entity_poly.pdbx_strand_id
1 'polypeptide(L)'
;MNGRTPLFLLEPRRAPAPRGHVVLLLAAGVVTTSCGESTSVVAASSGDDAITTAPGEVAGGVYQLSVVTAQDGCLEGALELVFKPNGGAEPYALQNQTTLPGGDALPASGVIELEAPFSAMPVTWEAGDAGALVIHGGAIDDVLLGLASSPDCTADLVIDVDVTPSAAGVDVAANVTLSGVTSPTDTCPVIPNGCLVSLELVGVLVAPGTPSR
;
A
#
# COMPACT_ATOMS: atom_id res chain seq x y z
N MET A 1 1.61 4.09 -60.44
CA MET A 1 2.99 3.57 -60.37
C MET A 1 3.58 4.13 -59.08
N ASN A 2 3.96 3.45 -58.00
CA ASN A 2 4.11 2.05 -57.54
C ASN A 2 3.83 2.15 -56.01
N GLY A 3 3.12 1.29 -55.28
CA GLY A 3 3.10 -0.17 -55.29
C GLY A 3 4.14 -0.72 -54.31
N ARG A 4 3.74 -1.12 -53.08
CA ARG A 4 4.08 -2.40 -52.39
C ARG A 4 3.78 -2.40 -50.88
N THR A 5 2.69 -3.11 -50.57
CA THR A 5 2.43 -4.15 -49.56
C THR A 5 3.43 -4.38 -48.39
N PRO A 6 2.92 -4.65 -47.16
CA PRO A 6 3.71 -5.03 -45.98
C PRO A 6 4.27 -6.45 -46.06
N LEU A 7 5.48 -6.64 -45.53
CA LEU A 7 6.13 -7.95 -45.41
C LEU A 7 5.86 -8.52 -44.00
N PHE A 8 4.95 -9.49 -43.92
CA PHE A 8 4.93 -10.46 -42.83
C PHE A 8 6.09 -11.43 -43.03
N LEU A 9 6.93 -11.62 -42.01
CA LEU A 9 7.85 -12.74 -41.93
C LEU A 9 7.47 -13.59 -40.70
N LEU A 10 7.05 -14.81 -40.98
CA LEU A 10 6.77 -15.89 -40.03
C LEU A 10 8.09 -16.53 -39.56
N GLU A 11 8.16 -16.73 -38.23
CA GLU A 11 8.85 -17.77 -37.43
C GLU A 11 10.34 -18.13 -37.69
N PRO A 12 11.08 -18.42 -36.59
CA PRO A 12 11.21 -19.84 -36.25
C PRO A 12 10.94 -20.13 -34.77
N ARG A 13 10.12 -21.18 -34.54
CA ARG A 13 10.04 -21.90 -33.26
C ARG A 13 11.43 -22.30 -32.79
N ARG A 14 11.81 -21.87 -31.58
CA ARG A 14 12.97 -22.40 -30.87
C ARG A 14 12.50 -23.02 -29.55
N ALA A 15 12.73 -24.32 -29.44
CA ALA A 15 12.44 -25.13 -28.27
C ALA A 15 13.25 -24.69 -27.04
N PRO A 16 12.69 -24.75 -25.82
CA PRO A 16 13.49 -24.82 -24.61
C PRO A 16 13.85 -26.28 -24.29
N ALA A 17 15.16 -26.57 -24.30
CA ALA A 17 15.79 -27.70 -23.63
C ALA A 17 16.53 -27.17 -22.38
N PRO A 18 17.11 -28.04 -21.54
CA PRO A 18 16.55 -29.14 -20.78
C PRO A 18 16.44 -28.80 -19.28
N ARG A 19 15.75 -29.66 -18.52
CA ARG A 19 15.56 -29.59 -17.07
C ARG A 19 16.90 -29.55 -16.33
N GLY A 20 17.21 -28.41 -15.70
CA GLY A 20 18.30 -28.29 -14.74
C GLY A 20 18.00 -29.09 -13.48
N HIS A 21 18.90 -30.01 -13.14
CA HIS A 21 18.92 -30.69 -11.85
C HIS A 21 19.35 -29.69 -10.77
N VAL A 22 18.47 -29.45 -9.80
CA VAL A 22 18.87 -28.85 -8.53
C VAL A 22 19.41 -29.98 -7.66
N VAL A 23 20.72 -29.94 -7.41
CA VAL A 23 21.38 -30.77 -6.41
C VAL A 23 21.00 -30.21 -5.05
N LEU A 24 20.07 -30.88 -4.35
CA LEU A 24 19.77 -30.60 -2.96
C LEU A 24 20.79 -31.37 -2.10
N LEU A 25 21.63 -30.63 -1.38
CA LEU A 25 22.50 -31.18 -0.34
C LEU A 25 21.62 -31.70 0.81
N LEU A 26 21.54 -33.03 0.90
CA LEU A 26 20.91 -33.77 2.00
C LEU A 26 21.71 -33.54 3.30
N ALA A 27 21.13 -32.79 4.23
CA ALA A 27 21.42 -32.94 5.65
C ALA A 27 20.44 -33.98 6.21
N ALA A 28 21.00 -35.14 6.58
CA ALA A 28 20.47 -36.18 7.47
C ALA A 28 18.95 -36.36 7.58
N GLY A 29 18.44 -37.40 6.90
CA GLY A 29 17.12 -37.96 7.19
C GLY A 29 16.91 -39.27 6.43
N VAL A 30 17.03 -40.40 7.12
CA VAL A 30 16.74 -41.73 6.58
C VAL A 30 15.24 -41.83 6.31
N VAL A 31 14.86 -42.12 5.06
CA VAL A 31 13.48 -42.49 4.70
C VAL A 31 13.49 -43.89 4.11
N THR A 32 13.07 -44.88 4.91
CA THR A 32 12.64 -46.19 4.40
C THR A 32 11.24 -46.06 3.84
N THR A 33 11.04 -46.46 2.59
CA THR A 33 9.73 -46.54 1.95
C THR A 33 9.15 -47.95 2.08
N SER A 34 7.97 -48.06 2.68
CA SER A 34 7.08 -49.22 2.52
C SER A 34 5.69 -48.71 2.13
N CYS A 35 5.08 -49.39 1.17
CA CYS A 35 3.77 -49.07 0.59
C CYS A 35 2.62 -49.28 1.58
N GLY A 36 1.58 -48.43 1.49
CA GLY A 36 0.23 -48.73 1.99
C GLY A 36 -0.26 -47.82 3.10
N GLU A 37 -1.49 -47.33 2.92
CA GLU A 37 -2.33 -46.52 3.81
C GLU A 37 -2.04 -45.00 3.87
N SER A 38 -3.03 -44.25 3.37
CA SER A 38 -3.15 -42.80 3.53
C SER A 38 -3.48 -42.46 4.97
N THR A 39 -2.44 -42.32 5.79
CA THR A 39 -2.54 -41.64 7.08
C THR A 39 -2.15 -40.18 6.86
N SER A 40 -3.11 -39.27 7.03
CA SER A 40 -2.82 -37.83 7.08
C SER A 40 -1.88 -37.59 8.26
N VAL A 41 -0.60 -37.35 7.96
CA VAL A 41 0.34 -36.87 8.97
C VAL A 41 0.00 -35.41 9.20
N VAL A 42 -0.72 -35.15 10.30
CA VAL A 42 -0.83 -33.82 10.88
C VAL A 42 0.57 -33.51 11.43
N ALA A 43 1.34 -32.74 10.66
CA ALA A 43 2.56 -32.15 11.17
C ALA A 43 2.15 -31.07 12.16
N ALA A 44 2.13 -31.41 13.44
CA ALA A 44 2.13 -30.43 14.51
C ALA A 44 3.51 -29.76 14.53
N SER A 45 3.70 -28.73 13.71
CA SER A 45 4.74 -27.74 13.93
C SER A 45 4.21 -26.72 14.93
N SER A 46 4.79 -26.75 16.11
CA SER A 46 4.60 -25.76 17.16
C SER A 46 4.97 -24.37 16.68
N GLY A 47 3.97 -23.49 16.60
CA GLY A 47 4.11 -22.05 16.83
C GLY A 47 4.85 -21.25 15.77
N ASP A 48 4.30 -21.21 14.56
CA ASP A 48 4.42 -20.04 13.69
C ASP A 48 3.04 -19.92 13.03
N ASP A 49 2.29 -18.86 13.39
CA ASP A 49 1.11 -18.46 12.64
C ASP A 49 1.59 -18.04 11.25
N ALA A 50 1.79 -19.03 10.38
CA ALA A 50 1.95 -18.80 8.97
C ALA A 50 0.64 -18.17 8.52
N ILE A 51 0.62 -16.84 8.47
CA ILE A 51 -0.45 -16.02 7.90
C ILE A 51 -0.66 -16.55 6.48
N THR A 52 -1.63 -17.44 6.34
CA THR A 52 -1.97 -18.12 5.10
C THR A 52 -2.96 -17.23 4.41
N THR A 53 -2.45 -16.14 3.85
CA THR A 53 -3.25 -15.22 3.04
C THR A 53 -3.70 -15.95 1.78
N ALA A 54 -4.98 -15.89 1.42
CA ALA A 54 -5.41 -16.49 0.16
C ALA A 54 -4.72 -15.76 -1.01
N PRO A 55 -4.37 -16.46 -2.11
CA PRO A 55 -3.74 -15.81 -3.25
C PRO A 55 -4.65 -14.70 -3.79
N GLY A 56 -4.15 -13.47 -3.77
CA GLY A 56 -4.90 -12.29 -4.22
C GLY A 56 -5.59 -11.51 -3.09
N GLU A 57 -5.26 -11.75 -1.82
CA GLU A 57 -5.69 -10.92 -0.69
C GLU A 57 -4.52 -10.14 -0.09
N VAL A 58 -4.82 -9.02 0.58
CA VAL A 58 -3.82 -8.27 1.36
C VAL A 58 -3.38 -9.10 2.56
N ALA A 59 -2.07 -9.35 2.66
CA ALA A 59 -1.49 -10.01 3.82
C ALA A 59 -1.47 -9.04 5.01
N GLY A 60 -1.90 -9.50 6.18
CA GLY A 60 -1.78 -8.71 7.40
C GLY A 60 -0.31 -8.52 7.79
N GLY A 61 0.03 -7.34 8.33
CA GLY A 61 1.38 -7.06 8.81
C GLY A 61 1.78 -5.60 8.79
N VAL A 62 3.07 -5.33 8.96
CA VAL A 62 3.63 -3.97 8.99
C VAL A 62 4.18 -3.61 7.61
N TYR A 63 3.75 -2.48 7.06
CA TYR A 63 4.09 -2.01 5.74
C TYR A 63 4.89 -0.70 5.81
N GLN A 64 5.93 -0.62 4.98
CA GLN A 64 6.60 0.63 4.65
C GLN A 64 5.90 1.23 3.44
N LEU A 65 5.15 2.32 3.65
CA LEU A 65 4.45 3.03 2.58
C LEU A 65 5.37 4.08 1.95
N SER A 66 5.20 4.31 0.65
CA SER A 66 5.87 5.38 -0.09
C SER A 66 4.88 6.09 -1.01
N VAL A 67 4.82 7.42 -0.93
CA VAL A 67 3.99 8.27 -1.80
C VAL A 67 4.64 8.37 -3.17
N VAL A 68 3.98 7.82 -4.19
CA VAL A 68 4.42 7.89 -5.59
C VAL A 68 3.97 9.19 -6.21
N THR A 69 2.68 9.52 -6.06
CA THR A 69 2.09 10.76 -6.55
C THR A 69 1.20 11.39 -5.49
N ALA A 70 1.18 12.72 -5.49
CA ALA A 70 0.23 13.53 -4.73
C ALA A 70 -0.26 14.60 -5.70
N GLN A 71 -1.57 14.74 -5.87
CA GLN A 71 -2.17 15.71 -6.78
C GLN A 71 -3.17 16.57 -6.01
N ASP A 72 -2.91 17.86 -5.98
CA ASP A 72 -3.75 18.85 -5.31
C ASP A 72 -4.73 19.47 -6.32
N GLY A 73 -6.02 19.23 -6.12
CA GLY A 73 -7.08 19.79 -6.96
C GLY A 73 -7.47 21.24 -6.62
N CYS A 74 -6.82 21.89 -5.64
CA CYS A 74 -7.38 23.07 -4.97
C CYS A 74 -6.42 24.25 -4.85
N LEU A 75 -5.20 24.03 -4.35
CA LEU A 75 -4.26 25.10 -4.00
C LEU A 75 -3.07 25.16 -4.98
N GLU A 76 -3.32 24.90 -6.26
CA GLU A 76 -2.31 24.95 -7.32
C GLU A 76 -1.05 24.12 -7.02
N GLY A 77 -1.21 22.99 -6.32
CA GLY A 77 -0.09 22.12 -5.94
C GLY A 77 0.47 22.38 -4.54
N ALA A 78 -0.04 23.37 -3.79
CA ALA A 78 0.50 23.70 -2.47
C ALA A 78 0.38 22.53 -1.47
N LEU A 79 -0.67 21.70 -1.59
CA LEU A 79 -0.83 20.52 -0.75
C LEU A 79 0.03 19.33 -1.20
N GLU A 80 0.55 19.33 -2.42
CA GLU A 80 1.42 18.24 -2.89
C GLU A 80 2.70 18.15 -2.06
N LEU A 81 3.28 19.30 -1.71
CA LEU A 81 4.49 19.38 -0.88
C LEU A 81 4.24 18.97 0.58
N VAL A 82 2.98 18.96 1.01
CA VAL A 82 2.60 18.52 2.35
C VAL A 82 2.63 16.99 2.44
N PHE A 83 2.19 16.29 1.39
CA PHE A 83 2.21 14.82 1.33
C PHE A 83 3.48 14.24 0.68
N LYS A 84 4.17 15.03 -0.14
CA LYS A 84 5.39 14.65 -0.85
C LYS A 84 6.43 15.77 -0.80
N PRO A 85 7.09 15.98 0.36
CA PRO A 85 7.94 17.15 0.61
C PRO A 85 9.13 17.33 -0.34
N ASN A 86 9.61 16.24 -0.95
CA ASN A 86 10.73 16.31 -1.87
C ASN A 86 10.36 16.87 -3.27
N GLY A 87 9.06 16.93 -3.61
CA GLY A 87 8.55 17.39 -4.92
C GLY A 87 9.14 16.69 -6.15
N GLY A 88 9.89 15.61 -5.94
CA GLY A 88 10.67 14.94 -6.99
C GLY A 88 9.84 13.92 -7.78
N ALA A 89 10.43 13.29 -8.79
CA ALA A 89 9.80 12.17 -9.49
C ALA A 89 9.89 10.85 -8.71
N GLU A 90 10.86 10.74 -7.79
CA GLU A 90 11.07 9.51 -7.01
C GLU A 90 10.01 9.36 -5.92
N PRO A 91 9.56 8.12 -5.63
CA PRO A 91 8.68 7.84 -4.50
C PRO A 91 9.26 8.36 -3.19
N TYR A 92 8.41 8.95 -2.37
CA TYR A 92 8.76 9.46 -1.05
C TYR A 92 8.38 8.44 0.02
N ALA A 93 9.36 7.77 0.62
CA ALA A 93 9.11 6.83 1.70
C ALA A 93 8.69 7.58 2.98
N LEU A 94 7.51 7.22 3.51
CA LEU A 94 7.03 7.77 4.77
C LEU A 94 7.95 7.32 5.91
N GLN A 95 8.21 8.17 6.89
CA GLN A 95 9.04 7.78 8.04
C GLN A 95 8.35 6.73 8.92
N ASN A 96 7.02 6.75 8.97
CA ASN A 96 6.23 5.84 9.79
C ASN A 96 5.82 4.59 9.00
N GLN A 97 5.76 3.46 9.71
CA GLN A 97 5.23 2.20 9.19
C GLN A 97 3.76 2.08 9.55
N THR A 98 2.95 1.54 8.64
CA THR A 98 1.52 1.32 8.84
C THR A 98 1.24 -0.17 9.02
N THR A 99 0.46 -0.52 10.05
CA THR A 99 0.01 -1.91 10.23
C THR A 99 -1.32 -2.11 9.51
N LEU A 100 -1.34 -3.05 8.58
CA LEU A 100 -2.55 -3.46 7.86
C LEU A 100 -3.09 -4.77 8.44
N PRO A 101 -4.41 -4.90 8.66
CA PRO A 101 -5.02 -6.17 9.02
C PRO A 101 -4.99 -7.13 7.83
N GLY A 102 -4.98 -8.44 8.11
CA GLY A 102 -5.27 -9.45 7.09
C GLY A 102 -6.78 -9.51 6.80
N GLY A 103 -7.15 -10.04 5.64
CA GLY A 103 -8.56 -10.17 5.23
C GLY A 103 -9.45 -10.94 6.23
N ASP A 104 -8.87 -11.93 6.92
CA ASP A 104 -9.53 -12.75 7.94
C ASP A 104 -9.78 -12.01 9.27
N ALA A 105 -9.13 -10.87 9.47
CA ALA A 105 -9.26 -10.03 10.67
C ALA A 105 -10.26 -8.88 10.51
N LEU A 106 -10.98 -8.80 9.38
CA LEU A 106 -11.90 -7.70 9.07
C LEU A 106 -13.33 -7.92 9.60
N PRO A 107 -14.07 -6.84 9.94
CA PRO A 107 -13.62 -5.46 10.00
C PRO A 107 -12.69 -5.20 11.20
N ALA A 108 -11.73 -4.29 11.04
CA ALA A 108 -10.73 -4.00 12.06
C ALA A 108 -10.56 -2.49 12.29
N SER A 109 -10.67 -2.05 13.53
CA SER A 109 -10.29 -0.68 13.91
C SER A 109 -8.78 -0.58 14.05
N GLY A 110 -8.23 0.54 13.59
CA GLY A 110 -6.80 0.77 13.61
C GLY A 110 -6.46 2.24 13.47
N VAL A 111 -5.19 2.48 13.15
CA VAL A 111 -4.64 3.81 12.96
C VAL A 111 -3.79 3.81 11.70
N ILE A 112 -3.99 4.79 10.83
CA ILE A 112 -3.05 5.08 9.75
C ILE A 112 -2.00 6.04 10.28
N GLU A 113 -0.74 5.64 10.13
CA GLU A 113 0.41 6.47 10.45
C GLU A 113 1.00 7.00 9.14
N LEU A 114 0.47 8.13 8.68
CA LEU A 114 1.18 8.97 7.72
C LEU A 114 2.28 9.76 8.45
N GLU A 115 2.82 10.78 7.78
CA GLU A 115 3.71 11.74 8.43
C GLU A 115 2.92 12.89 9.07
N ALA A 116 3.54 13.52 10.07
CA ALA A 116 2.96 14.72 10.68
C ALA A 116 2.67 15.78 9.61
N PRO A 117 1.51 16.45 9.66
CA PRO A 117 0.53 16.46 10.75
C PRO A 117 -0.56 15.37 10.68
N PHE A 118 -0.51 14.43 9.74
CA PHE A 118 -1.53 13.41 9.48
C PHE A 118 -1.27 12.06 10.16
N SER A 119 -0.40 12.06 11.16
CA SER A 119 -0.11 10.88 11.97
C SER A 119 -1.30 10.51 12.87
N ALA A 120 -1.36 9.26 13.28
CA ALA A 120 -2.33 8.76 14.23
C ALA A 120 -3.83 8.89 13.83
N MET A 121 -4.16 8.82 12.53
CA MET A 121 -5.55 8.93 12.08
C MET A 121 -6.35 7.65 12.40
N PRO A 122 -7.41 7.72 13.23
CA PRO A 122 -8.22 6.55 13.54
C PRO A 122 -9.07 6.13 12.34
N VAL A 123 -9.06 4.84 12.02
CA VAL A 123 -9.77 4.28 10.86
C VAL A 123 -10.43 2.95 11.20
N THR A 124 -11.41 2.57 10.39
CA THR A 124 -11.95 1.21 10.37
C THR A 124 -11.70 0.62 8.99
N TRP A 125 -10.96 -0.47 8.96
CA TRP A 125 -10.71 -1.27 7.77
C TRP A 125 -11.90 -2.19 7.53
N GLU A 126 -12.39 -2.19 6.31
CA GLU A 126 -13.44 -3.06 5.81
C GLU A 126 -12.94 -3.89 4.63
N ALA A 127 -13.62 -5.00 4.35
CA ALA A 127 -13.32 -5.82 3.18
C ALA A 127 -13.81 -5.13 1.91
N GLY A 128 -12.90 -4.92 0.97
CA GLY A 128 -13.20 -4.47 -0.39
C GLY A 128 -13.41 -5.64 -1.35
N ASP A 129 -13.57 -5.31 -2.63
CA ASP A 129 -13.64 -6.30 -3.70
C ASP A 129 -12.29 -6.98 -3.93
N ALA A 130 -12.31 -8.24 -4.36
CA ALA A 130 -11.13 -9.00 -4.79
C ALA A 130 -9.96 -9.01 -3.77
N GLY A 131 -10.27 -9.06 -2.47
CA GLY A 131 -9.26 -9.15 -1.41
C GLY A 131 -8.60 -7.82 -1.03
N ALA A 132 -9.16 -6.70 -1.49
CA ALA A 132 -8.75 -5.36 -1.10
C ALA A 132 -9.20 -5.01 0.33
N LEU A 133 -8.53 -4.02 0.92
CA LEU A 133 -8.96 -3.36 2.17
C LEU A 133 -9.44 -1.96 1.84
N VAL A 134 -10.55 -1.53 2.43
CA VAL A 134 -11.07 -0.18 2.24
C VAL A 134 -11.27 0.54 3.56
N ILE A 135 -11.12 1.85 3.52
CA ILE A 135 -11.53 2.77 4.58
C ILE A 135 -12.47 3.79 3.95
N HIS A 136 -13.60 3.98 4.61
CA HIS A 136 -14.55 5.04 4.28
C HIS A 136 -14.62 6.04 5.43
N GLY A 137 -14.20 7.27 5.18
CA GLY A 137 -14.38 8.38 6.11
C GLY A 137 -13.50 8.37 7.36
N GLY A 138 -12.23 7.96 7.25
CA GLY A 138 -11.26 8.21 8.33
C GLY A 138 -11.11 9.72 8.51
N ALA A 139 -11.25 10.24 9.74
CA ALA A 139 -11.31 11.69 9.94
C ALA A 139 -10.33 12.15 11.02
N ILE A 140 -9.77 13.35 10.81
CA ILE A 140 -8.97 14.07 11.78
C ILE A 140 -9.29 15.56 11.67
N ASP A 141 -9.54 16.19 12.82
CA ASP A 141 -9.91 17.60 12.89
C ASP A 141 -8.68 18.47 13.23
N ASP A 142 -8.76 19.77 12.93
CA ASP A 142 -7.77 20.78 13.35
C ASP A 142 -6.30 20.50 12.94
N VAL A 143 -6.09 19.92 11.76
CA VAL A 143 -4.74 19.60 11.27
C VAL A 143 -4.03 20.82 10.73
N LEU A 144 -2.85 21.13 11.28
CA LEU A 144 -2.02 22.25 10.86
C LEU A 144 -1.42 22.01 9.47
N LEU A 145 -1.90 22.72 8.44
CA LEU A 145 -1.47 22.53 7.05
C LEU A 145 -0.03 22.97 6.80
N GLY A 146 0.52 23.87 7.62
CA GLY A 146 1.91 24.31 7.52
C GLY A 146 2.26 25.01 6.19
N LEU A 147 1.28 25.64 5.54
CA LEU A 147 1.46 26.30 4.25
C LEU A 147 2.47 27.45 4.37
N ALA A 148 3.38 27.58 3.40
CA ALA A 148 4.47 28.56 3.45
C ALA A 148 3.99 30.02 3.64
N SER A 149 2.83 30.37 3.06
CA SER A 149 2.23 31.71 3.16
C SER A 149 1.28 31.87 4.35
N SER A 150 0.87 30.77 4.97
CA SER A 150 -0.18 30.73 5.99
C SER A 150 0.04 29.53 6.92
N PRO A 151 1.13 29.57 7.73
CA PRO A 151 1.60 28.41 8.49
C PRO A 151 0.63 28.00 9.61
N ASP A 152 -0.22 28.92 10.05
CA ASP A 152 -1.15 28.74 11.16
C ASP A 152 -2.54 28.24 10.73
N CYS A 153 -2.71 27.87 9.45
CA CYS A 153 -3.97 27.33 8.96
C CYS A 153 -4.20 25.91 9.44
N THR A 154 -5.36 25.67 10.05
CA THR A 154 -5.85 24.33 10.36
C THR A 154 -6.99 23.95 9.44
N ALA A 155 -7.18 22.64 9.20
CA ALA A 155 -8.29 22.11 8.42
C ALA A 155 -8.74 20.76 8.97
N ASP A 156 -10.00 20.44 8.74
CA ASP A 156 -10.56 19.12 8.98
C ASP A 156 -10.33 18.26 7.74
N LEU A 157 -9.85 17.04 7.95
CA LEU A 157 -9.55 16.10 6.87
C LEU A 157 -10.39 14.84 7.01
N VAL A 158 -10.85 14.38 5.86
CA VAL A 158 -11.46 13.06 5.70
C VAL A 158 -10.65 12.29 4.66
N ILE A 159 -10.26 11.07 4.97
CA ILE A 159 -9.57 10.17 4.05
C ILE A 159 -10.45 8.97 3.72
N ASP A 160 -10.49 8.65 2.43
CA ASP A 160 -10.94 7.38 1.91
C ASP A 160 -9.74 6.66 1.32
N VAL A 161 -9.59 5.37 1.61
CA VAL A 161 -8.43 4.57 1.21
C VAL A 161 -8.89 3.26 0.59
N ASP A 162 -8.26 2.87 -0.52
CA ASP A 162 -8.36 1.55 -1.13
C ASP A 162 -6.96 0.93 -1.21
N VAL A 163 -6.80 -0.24 -0.60
CA VAL A 163 -5.55 -1.01 -0.58
C VAL A 163 -5.77 -2.28 -1.37
N THR A 164 -5.10 -2.39 -2.51
CA THR A 164 -5.17 -3.55 -3.38
C THR A 164 -3.88 -4.38 -3.29
N PRO A 165 -3.98 -5.72 -3.29
CA PRO A 165 -2.79 -6.56 -3.28
C PRO A 165 -2.06 -6.49 -4.62
N SER A 166 -0.74 -6.38 -4.58
CA SER A 166 0.12 -6.29 -5.76
C SER A 166 1.26 -7.31 -5.71
N ALA A 167 1.94 -7.53 -6.84
CA ALA A 167 3.02 -8.52 -6.92
C ALA A 167 4.22 -8.20 -6.00
N ALA A 168 4.38 -6.94 -5.61
CA ALA A 168 5.48 -6.45 -4.78
C ALA A 168 5.06 -6.07 -3.35
N GLY A 169 3.77 -6.19 -3.03
CA GLY A 169 3.21 -5.77 -1.73
C GLY A 169 1.76 -5.31 -1.90
N VAL A 170 1.53 -4.01 -1.71
CA VAL A 170 0.21 -3.39 -1.88
C VAL A 170 0.30 -2.10 -2.69
N ASP A 171 -0.73 -1.83 -3.49
CA ASP A 171 -0.96 -0.54 -4.13
C ASP A 171 -2.10 0.16 -3.37
N VAL A 172 -1.88 1.42 -3.00
CA VAL A 172 -2.80 2.20 -2.16
C VAL A 172 -3.25 3.44 -2.92
N ALA A 173 -4.55 3.59 -3.10
CA ALA A 173 -5.17 4.82 -3.58
C ALA A 173 -5.84 5.51 -2.39
N ALA A 174 -5.50 6.77 -2.12
CA ALA A 174 -6.15 7.54 -1.07
C ALA A 174 -6.69 8.87 -1.59
N ASN A 175 -7.90 9.21 -1.19
CA ASN A 175 -8.50 10.51 -1.46
C ASN A 175 -8.65 11.24 -0.14
N VAL A 176 -8.00 12.40 -0.03
CA VAL A 176 -8.03 13.26 1.14
C VAL A 176 -8.89 14.47 0.82
N THR A 177 -10.00 14.61 1.53
CA THR A 177 -10.89 15.76 1.42
C THR A 177 -10.63 16.74 2.55
N LEU A 178 -10.38 18.01 2.21
CA LEU A 178 -10.19 19.09 3.17
C LEU A 178 -11.46 19.93 3.32
N SER A 179 -11.76 20.31 4.57
CA SER A 179 -12.85 21.20 4.91
C SER A 179 -12.51 22.02 6.17
N GLY A 180 -13.42 22.92 6.59
CA GLY A 180 -13.30 23.58 7.89
C GLY A 180 -12.06 24.46 8.08
N VAL A 181 -11.50 25.02 6.99
CA VAL A 181 -10.21 25.72 7.06
C VAL A 181 -10.34 26.99 7.89
N THR A 182 -9.56 27.08 8.96
CA THR A 182 -9.57 28.23 9.88
C THR A 182 -8.15 28.70 10.21
N SER A 183 -8.03 29.96 10.61
CA SER A 183 -6.78 30.51 11.17
C SER A 183 -7.11 31.50 12.28
N PRO A 184 -6.25 31.58 13.31
CA PRO A 184 -6.38 32.59 14.37
C PRO A 184 -6.17 34.03 13.86
N THR A 185 -5.64 34.22 12.65
CA THR A 185 -5.31 35.54 12.08
C THR A 185 -6.14 35.90 10.84
N ASP A 186 -7.14 35.08 10.47
CA ASP A 186 -7.95 35.25 9.25
C ASP A 186 -7.13 35.34 7.94
N THR A 187 -5.94 34.73 7.92
CA THR A 187 -5.02 34.77 6.77
C THR A 187 -5.07 33.53 5.87
N CYS A 188 -5.95 32.57 6.14
CA CYS A 188 -6.03 31.36 5.33
C CYS A 188 -6.53 31.63 3.92
N PRO A 189 -5.99 30.90 2.91
CA PRO A 189 -6.59 30.89 1.59
C PRO A 189 -8.01 30.32 1.68
N VAL A 190 -8.90 30.87 0.86
CA VAL A 190 -10.24 30.29 0.70
C VAL A 190 -10.10 28.99 -0.05
N ILE A 191 -10.27 27.88 0.66
CA ILE A 191 -10.30 26.54 0.04
C ILE A 191 -11.72 26.27 -0.44
N PRO A 192 -11.93 25.88 -1.71
CA PRO A 192 -13.25 25.46 -2.18
C PRO A 192 -13.72 24.25 -1.37
N ASN A 193 -15.00 24.24 -0.98
CA ASN A 193 -15.59 23.11 -0.26
C ASN A 193 -15.42 21.81 -1.06
N GLY A 194 -14.96 20.76 -0.37
CA GLY A 194 -14.67 19.47 -1.01
C GLY A 194 -13.34 19.47 -1.77
N CYS A 195 -12.38 20.26 -1.31
CA CYS A 195 -11.02 20.21 -1.83
C CYS A 195 -10.46 18.79 -1.69
N LEU A 196 -10.09 18.18 -2.82
CA LEU A 196 -9.62 16.80 -2.87
C LEU A 196 -8.15 16.76 -3.27
N VAL A 197 -7.38 16.01 -2.49
CA VAL A 197 -6.01 15.60 -2.80
C VAL A 197 -6.00 14.10 -3.05
N SER A 198 -5.58 13.69 -4.24
CA SER A 198 -5.42 12.27 -4.57
C SER A 198 -3.97 11.85 -4.32
N LEU A 199 -3.80 10.76 -3.59
CA LEU A 199 -2.51 10.15 -3.29
C LEU A 199 -2.47 8.74 -3.89
N GLU A 200 -1.37 8.43 -4.55
CA GLU A 200 -1.02 7.06 -4.92
C GLU A 200 0.21 6.65 -4.11
N LEU A 201 0.08 5.56 -3.36
CA LEU A 201 1.17 5.01 -2.56
C LEU A 201 1.41 3.56 -2.93
N VAL A 202 2.63 3.11 -2.69
CA VAL A 202 3.01 1.70 -2.74
C VAL A 202 3.51 1.28 -1.36
N GLY A 203 3.13 0.08 -0.95
CA GLY A 203 3.51 -0.49 0.34
C GLY A 203 4.29 -1.78 0.17
N VAL A 204 5.41 -1.89 0.88
CA VAL A 204 6.20 -3.14 0.95
C VAL A 204 6.11 -3.69 2.37
N LEU A 205 5.81 -4.98 2.49
CA LEU A 205 5.75 -5.67 3.77
C LEU A 205 7.14 -5.69 4.41
N VAL A 206 7.23 -5.20 5.64
CA VAL A 206 8.45 -5.19 6.45
C VAL A 206 8.56 -6.53 7.16
N ALA A 207 9.67 -7.24 6.94
CA ALA A 207 9.91 -8.50 7.63
C ALA A 207 9.96 -8.28 9.14
N PRO A 208 9.28 -9.13 9.94
CA PRO A 208 9.29 -9.01 11.40
C PRO A 208 10.72 -9.10 11.92
N GLY A 209 11.13 -8.10 12.72
CA GLY A 209 12.48 -8.03 13.32
C GLY A 209 13.45 -7.06 12.65
N THR A 210 13.03 -6.32 11.63
CA THR A 210 13.83 -5.20 11.09
C THR A 210 13.50 -3.93 11.91
N PRO A 211 14.41 -3.40 12.75
CA PRO A 211 14.13 -2.19 13.50
C PRO A 211 13.90 -1.01 12.55
N SER A 212 12.80 -0.29 12.76
CA SER A 212 12.53 1.02 12.15
C SER A 212 13.70 1.94 12.49
N ARG A 213 14.28 2.58 11.46
CA ARG A 213 15.50 3.38 11.59
C ARG A 213 15.20 4.82 11.94
#